data_AF-A0A1V4MDA2-F1
#
_entry.id   AF-A0A1V4MDA2-F1
#
_cell.length_a   1.000
_cell.length_b   1.000
_cell.length_c   1.000
_cell.angle_alpha   90.00
_cell.angle_beta   90.00
_cell.angle_gamma   90.00
#
_symmetry.space_group_name_H-M   'P 1'
#
loop_
_entity.id
_entity.type
_entity.pdbx_description
1 polymer ?
#
loop_
_entity_poly.entity_id
_entity_poly.type
_entity_poly.pdbx_seq_one_letter_code
_entity_poly.pdbx_strand_id
1 'polypeptide(L)' 'MSKLLRDLSASRADGSYEKLLNRFSKTRLLILDDWLLDGLSLIQTRDMLEIIDDRYKRGATIFAT' A
#
# COMPACT_ATOMS: atom_id res chain seq x y z
N MET A 1 -8.24 5.84 -0.30
CA MET A 1 -7.77 4.48 -0.71
C MET A 1 -7.78 4.16 -2.22
N SER A 2 -8.84 4.45 -2.98
CA SER A 2 -9.03 3.97 -4.38
C SER A 2 -7.89 4.29 -5.37
N LYS A 3 -7.24 5.44 -5.22
CA LYS A 3 -6.09 5.83 -6.05
C LYS A 3 -4.88 4.91 -5.83
N LEU A 4 -4.57 4.58 -4.58
CA LEU A 4 -3.46 3.70 -4.22
C LEU A 4 -3.60 2.31 -4.88
N LEU A 5 -4.80 1.71 -4.80
CA LEU A 5 -5.06 0.40 -5.38
C LEU A 5 -4.92 0.39 -6.92
N ARG A 6 -5.31 1.49 -7.57
CA ARG A 6 -5.09 1.67 -9.02
C ARG A 6 -3.61 1.80 -9.36
N ASP A 7 -2.87 2.59 -8.59
CA ASP A 7 -1.43 2.79 -8.81
C ASP A 7 -0.67 1.46 -8.62
N LEU A 8 -1.03 0.66 -7.60
CA LEU A 8 -0.47 -0.68 -7.38
C LEU A 8 -0.76 -1.60 -8.57
N SER A 9 -2.02 -1.63 -9.04
CA SER A 9 -2.41 -2.45 -10.19
C SER A 9 -1.67 -2.04 -11.48
N ALA A 10 -1.56 -0.74 -11.74
CA ALA A 10 -0.86 -0.21 -12.91
C ALA A 10 0.64 -0.50 -12.86
N SER A 11 1.25 -0.35 -11.67
CA SER A 11 2.69 -0.57 -11.49
C SER A 11 3.13 -2.03 -11.69
N ARG A 12 2.21 -2.99 -11.54
CA ARG A 12 2.47 -4.39 -11.91
C ARG A 12 2.53 -4.57 -13.44
N ALA A 13 1.71 -3.84 -14.20
CA ALA A 13 1.67 -3.95 -15.66
C ALA A 13 2.87 -3.27 -16.34
N ASP A 14 3.40 -2.18 -15.75
CA ASP A 14 4.54 -1.43 -16.30
C ASP A 14 5.90 -1.80 -15.66
N GLY A 15 5.91 -2.73 -14.70
CA GLY A 15 7.12 -3.20 -14.02
C GLY A 15 7.67 -2.27 -12.93
N SER A 16 6.95 -1.19 -12.59
CA SER A 16 7.37 -0.23 -11.56
C SER A 16 6.93 -0.58 -10.14
N TYR A 17 6.29 -1.73 -9.93
CA TYR A 17 5.75 -2.20 -8.64
C TYR A 17 6.78 -2.14 -7.50
N GLU A 18 7.97 -2.72 -7.69
CA GLU A 18 9.06 -2.70 -6.72
C GLU A 18 9.51 -1.28 -6.33
N LYS A 19 9.53 -0.37 -7.31
CA LYS A 19 9.90 1.04 -7.07
C LYS A 19 8.85 1.73 -6.19
N LEU A 20 7.58 1.40 -6.40
CA LEU A 20 6.47 1.92 -5.60
C LEU A 20 6.52 1.38 -4.16
N LEU A 21 6.74 0.07 -3.97
CA LEU A 21 6.91 -0.53 -2.64
C LEU A 21 8.09 0.08 -1.89
N ASN A 22 9.25 0.21 -2.54
CA ASN A 22 10.44 0.82 -1.94
C ASN A 22 10.21 2.28 -1.53
N ARG A 23 9.33 3.01 -2.23
CA ARG A 23 8.92 4.35 -1.82
C ARG A 23 8.10 4.30 -0.53
N PHE A 24 7.15 3.37 -0.44
CA PHE A 24 6.35 3.21 0.77
C PHE A 24 7.18 2.73 1.96
N SER A 25 8.09 1.77 1.79
CA SER A 25 8.91 1.24 2.89
C SER A 25 9.79 2.33 3.55
N LYS A 26 10.30 3.29 2.76
CA LYS A 26 11.13 4.42 3.23
C LYS A 26 10.35 5.59 3.83
N THR A 27 9.02 5.59 3.72
CA THR A 27 8.19 6.70 4.21
C THR A 27 8.12 6.66 5.74
N ARG A 28 8.57 7.71 6.44
CA ARG A 28 8.59 7.69 7.93
C ARG A 28 7.20 7.54 8.56
N LEU A 29 6.22 8.22 7.99
CA LEU A 29 4.81 8.17 8.39
C LEU A 29 3.95 7.95 7.15
N LEU A 30 3.30 6.79 7.05
CA LEU A 30 2.35 6.47 5.99
C LEU A 30 0.93 6.56 6.57
N ILE A 31 0.08 7.37 5.96
CA ILE A 31 -1.32 7.50 6.34
C ILE A 31 -2.16 6.87 5.23
N LEU A 32 -2.93 5.84 5.59
CA LEU A 32 -3.85 5.15 4.71
C LEU A 32 -5.27 5.59 5.05
N ASP A 33 -5.74 6.58 4.30
CA ASP A 33 -7.07 7.18 4.42
C ASP A 33 -8.12 6.38 3.60
N ASP A 34 -9.37 6.46 4.02
CA ASP A 34 -10.50 5.63 3.55
C ASP A 34 -10.27 4.11 3.77
N TRP A 35 -9.73 3.69 4.90
CA TRP A 35 -9.43 2.28 5.13
C TRP A 35 -10.70 1.42 5.21
N LEU A 36 -10.82 0.43 4.31
CA LEU A 36 -11.92 -0.55 4.28
C LEU A 36 -13.33 0.06 4.18
N LEU A 37 -13.50 1.24 3.56
CA LEU A 37 -14.83 1.74 3.17
C LEU A 37 -15.53 0.77 2.21
N ASP A 38 -14.76 0.20 1.27
CA ASP A 38 -15.14 -0.93 0.42
C ASP A 38 -14.24 -2.13 0.72
N GLY A 39 -14.78 -3.34 0.55
CA GLY A 39 -14.02 -4.58 0.71
C GLY A 39 -12.88 -4.69 -0.32
N LEU A 40 -11.72 -5.20 0.12
CA LEU A 40 -10.57 -5.46 -0.75
C LEU A 40 -10.69 -6.83 -1.43
N SER A 41 -10.28 -6.90 -2.70
CA SER A 41 -10.06 -8.19 -3.37
C SER A 41 -8.85 -8.92 -2.78
N LEU A 42 -8.73 -10.23 -3.02
CA LEU A 42 -7.57 -11.01 -2.55
C LEU A 42 -6.22 -10.42 -2.99
N ILE A 43 -6.16 -9.88 -4.22
CA ILE A 43 -4.94 -9.26 -4.75
C ILE A 43 -4.63 -7.98 -3.98
N GLN A 44 -5.62 -7.12 -3.78
CA GLN A 44 -5.47 -5.86 -3.05
C GLN A 44 -5.08 -6.12 -1.59
N THR A 45 -5.65 -7.15 -0.95
CA THR A 45 -5.26 -7.57 0.41
C THR A 45 -3.79 -7.99 0.48
N ARG A 46 -3.28 -8.71 -0.53
CA ARG A 46 -1.86 -9.08 -0.60
C ARG A 46 -0.96 -7.86 -0.80
N ASP A 47 -1.34 -6.93 -1.67
CA ASP A 47 -0.58 -5.69 -1.88
C ASP A 47 -0.49 -4.88 -0.57
N MET A 48 -1.59 -4.80 0.20
CA MET A 48 -1.59 -4.13 1.50
C MET A 48 -0.72 -4.85 2.52
N LEU A 49 -0.78 -6.19 2.56
CA LEU A 49 0.05 -6.97 3.47
C LEU A 49 1.54 -6.76 3.19
N GLU A 50 1.93 -6.73 1.93
CA GLU A 50 3.31 -6.49 1.50
C GLU A 50 3.81 -5.11 1.96
N ILE A 51 3.02 -4.05 1.76
CA ILE A 51 3.35 -2.71 2.27
C ILE A 51 3.49 -2.68 3.80
N ILE A 52 2.60 -3.37 4.52
CA ILE A 52 2.60 -3.38 5.99
C ILE A 52 3.82 -4.16 6.51
N ASP A 53 4.12 -5.31 5.93
CA ASP A 53 5.24 -6.16 6.34
C ASP A 53 6.59 -5.46 6.10
N ASP A 54 6.75 -4.82 4.94
CA ASP A 54 7.95 -4.02 4.62
C ASP A 54 8.20 -2.87 5.60
N ARG A 55 7.14 -2.38 6.24
CA ARG A 55 7.16 -1.25 7.18
C ARG A 55 7.19 -1.70 8.64
N TYR A 56 6.97 -2.97 8.92
CA TYR A 56 6.89 -3.48 10.28
C TYR A 56 8.20 -3.21 11.03
N LYS A 57 8.08 -2.58 12.21
CA LYS A 57 9.20 -2.09 13.05
C LYS A 57 10.15 -1.09 12.37
N ARG A 58 9.81 -0.55 11.20
CA ARG A 58 10.65 0.40 10.44
C ARG A 58 10.03 1.79 10.27
N GLY A 59 8.70 1.87 10.20
CA GLY A 59 7.98 3.14 10.05
C GLY A 59 6.60 3.09 10.69
N ALA A 60 6.04 4.27 10.98
CA ALA A 60 4.69 4.38 11.53
C ALA A 60 3.66 4.31 10.39
N THR A 61 2.60 3.52 10.56
CA THR A 61 1.48 3.45 9.63
C THR A 61 0.21 3.79 10.39
N ILE A 62 -0.55 4.77 9.89
CA ILE A 62 -1.86 5.15 10.44
C ILE A 62 -2.92 4.70 9.45
N PHE A 63 -3.95 4.03 9.94
CA PHE A 63 -5.18 3.77 9.21
C PHE A 63 -6.23 4.77 9.69
N ALA A 64 -6.84 5.50 8.75
CA ALA A 64 -7.87 6.49 9.01
C ALA A 64 -9.16 6.13 8.26
N THR A 65 -10.29 6.47 8.88
CA THR A 65 -11.65 6.29 8.36
C THR A 65 -12.48 7.53 8.65
#